data_AF-A0A7K7JV12-F1
#
_entry.id   AF-A0A7K7JV12-F1
#
_cell.length_a   1.000
_cell.length_b   1.000
_cell.length_c   1.000
_cell.angle_alpha   90.00
_cell.angle_beta   90.00
_cell.angle_gamma   90.00
#
_symmetry.space_group_name_H-M   'P 1'
#
loop_
_entity.id
_entity.type
_entity.pdbx_description
1 polymer ?
#
loop_
_entity_poly.entity_id
_entity_poly.type
_entity_poly.pdbx_seq_one_letter_code
_entity_poly.pdbx_strand_id
1 'polypeptide(L)'
;EGGPKKLRSTIRRSTETGIAVEMRTRVTRQGSRESTDGSTNSNSSDGTFIFPTTRLGAESQFSDFLDGLGPGQLVGRQTLATPPMGDVHVGMADRNGQLEVDVIQARGLIPKMGSKCIPATYVKVYLLENGVCLAKKKTKVVKKTCDPSYQQPLLFEESPQGKVLQV
;
A
#
# COMPACT_ATOMS: atom_id res chain seq x y z
N GLU A 1 50.97 12.26 -0.64
CA GLU A 1 49.95 12.70 0.34
C GLU A 1 48.69 13.12 -0.42
N GLY A 2 47.50 12.69 0.01
CA GLY A 2 46.23 13.14 -0.59
C GLY A 2 45.26 12.02 -1.00
N GLY A 3 44.60 11.41 -0.01
CA GLY A 3 43.59 10.36 -0.20
C GLY A 3 42.21 10.84 -0.71
N PRO A 4 41.27 9.90 -0.96
CA PRO A 4 40.00 10.16 -1.62
C PRO A 4 39.00 10.91 -0.74
N LYS A 5 38.42 12.01 -1.26
CA LYS A 5 37.39 12.80 -0.59
C LYS A 5 36.02 12.11 -0.70
N LYS A 6 35.59 11.46 0.39
CA LYS A 6 34.19 11.05 0.62
C LYS A 6 33.32 12.29 0.79
N LEU A 7 32.34 12.51 -0.09
CA LEU A 7 31.28 13.49 0.12
C LEU A 7 30.33 12.97 1.19
N ARG A 8 30.50 13.45 2.43
CA ARG A 8 29.62 13.16 3.56
C ARG A 8 28.36 14.01 3.40
N SER A 9 27.28 13.40 2.89
CA SER A 9 25.97 14.07 2.80
C SER A 9 25.48 14.45 4.20
N THR A 10 25.35 15.74 4.48
CA THR A 10 24.79 16.26 5.73
C THR A 10 23.27 16.33 5.60
N ILE A 11 22.62 15.16 5.54
CA ILE A 11 21.16 15.11 5.68
C ILE A 11 20.85 15.26 7.17
N ARG A 12 20.42 16.45 7.57
CA ARG A 12 19.79 16.66 8.89
C ARG A 12 18.42 15.98 8.83
N ARG A 13 18.26 14.87 9.56
CA ARG A 13 16.95 14.28 9.82
C ARG A 13 16.12 15.29 10.61
N SER A 14 14.84 15.40 10.28
CA SER A 14 13.88 16.23 10.99
C SER A 14 13.84 15.83 12.47
N THR A 15 14.13 16.78 13.36
CA THR A 15 13.90 16.65 14.80
C THR A 15 12.44 16.99 15.06
N GLU A 16 11.72 16.07 15.72
CA GLU A 16 10.35 16.25 16.18
C GLU A 16 10.28 17.48 17.12
N THR A 17 9.68 18.57 16.66
CA THR A 17 9.31 19.71 17.50
C THR A 17 8.03 19.36 18.26
N GLY A 18 8.16 18.56 19.32
CA GLY A 18 7.11 18.35 20.29
C GLY A 18 6.92 19.61 21.14
N ILE A 19 5.69 20.10 21.22
CA ILE A 19 5.24 21.17 22.12
C ILE A 19 5.18 20.61 23.55
N ALA A 20 6.33 20.21 24.10
CA ALA A 20 6.41 19.55 25.41
C ALA A 20 7.66 19.98 26.20
N VAL A 21 8.15 21.21 25.99
CA VAL A 21 9.35 21.73 26.68
C VAL A 21 9.03 22.78 27.76
N GLU A 22 7.79 23.25 27.89
CA GLU A 22 7.45 24.34 28.85
C GLU A 22 6.34 24.00 29.85
N MET A 23 6.43 22.85 30.53
CA MET A 23 5.71 22.68 31.80
C MET A 23 6.67 22.48 32.96
N ARG A 24 7.43 23.53 33.27
CA ARG A 24 8.08 23.74 34.57
C ARG A 24 7.19 24.63 35.44
N THR A 25 6.09 24.07 35.92
CA THR A 25 5.34 24.70 37.02
C THR A 25 4.84 23.63 37.97
N ARG A 26 5.19 23.79 39.26
CA ARG A 26 4.96 22.87 40.37
C ARG A 26 3.54 22.30 40.36
N VAL A 27 3.39 21.00 40.15
CA VAL A 27 2.13 20.28 40.36
C VAL A 27 2.18 19.64 41.76
N THR A 28 1.28 20.08 42.63
CA THR A 28 1.07 19.55 43.98
C THR A 28 0.78 18.04 43.89
N ARG A 29 1.44 17.22 44.72
CA ARG A 29 1.23 15.76 44.80
C ARG A 29 -0.26 15.46 45.05
N GLN A 30 -0.95 14.95 44.04
CA GLN A 30 -2.28 14.38 44.19
C GLN A 30 -2.12 12.87 44.46
N GLY A 31 -2.81 12.37 45.48
CA GLY A 31 -2.73 10.98 45.94
C GLY A 31 -3.22 9.99 44.89
N SER A 32 -2.41 8.97 44.62
CA SER A 32 -2.72 7.84 43.76
C SER A 32 -3.88 7.00 44.32
N ARG A 33 -4.97 6.87 43.56
CA ARG A 33 -5.95 5.80 43.76
C ARG A 33 -6.71 5.50 42.47
N GLU A 34 -6.88 4.19 42.23
CA GLU A 34 -7.47 3.52 41.07
C GLU A 34 -6.68 3.55 39.74
N SER A 35 -5.82 2.54 39.59
CA SER A 35 -5.42 2.01 38.27
C SER A 35 -6.64 1.36 37.61
N THR A 36 -7.07 1.85 36.45
CA THR A 36 -7.82 0.99 35.51
C THR A 36 -6.82 0.27 34.64
N ASP A 37 -6.43 -0.92 35.10
CA ASP A 37 -5.93 -2.01 34.27
C ASP A 37 -7.09 -2.49 33.39
N GLY A 38 -7.32 -1.79 32.28
CA GLY A 38 -8.29 -2.16 31.27
C GLY A 38 -7.62 -3.05 30.24
N SER A 39 -7.35 -4.30 30.61
CA SER A 39 -6.99 -5.35 29.66
C SER A 39 -8.02 -5.37 28.53
N THR A 40 -7.57 -5.16 27.30
CA THR A 40 -8.41 -5.39 26.12
C THR A 40 -8.63 -6.89 26.02
N ASN A 41 -9.75 -7.33 26.57
CA ASN A 41 -10.20 -8.71 26.50
C ASN A 41 -10.50 -9.05 25.04
N SER A 42 -9.73 -9.99 24.48
CA SER A 42 -10.12 -10.73 23.30
C SER A 42 -11.36 -11.54 23.66
N ASN A 43 -12.49 -11.27 23.01
CA ASN A 43 -13.58 -12.24 22.91
C ASN A 43 -14.31 -12.09 21.58
N SER A 44 -14.28 -13.17 20.82
CA SER A 44 -15.14 -13.42 19.68
C SER A 44 -16.60 -13.29 20.11
N SER A 45 -17.33 -12.34 19.53
CA SER A 45 -18.79 -12.40 19.47
C SER A 45 -19.26 -11.55 18.29
N ASP A 46 -20.29 -12.05 17.63
CA ASP A 46 -20.85 -11.54 16.39
C ASP A 46 -21.09 -10.03 16.41
N GLY A 47 -20.87 -9.42 15.25
CA GLY A 47 -20.72 -7.99 15.01
C GLY A 47 -21.69 -7.08 15.75
N THR A 48 -21.13 -6.20 16.59
CA THR A 48 -21.63 -4.83 16.79
C THR A 48 -20.47 -3.98 17.31
N PHE A 49 -19.84 -3.21 16.43
CA PHE A 49 -18.82 -2.23 16.82
C PHE A 49 -19.51 -0.96 17.35
N ILE A 50 -19.44 -0.73 18.66
CA ILE A 50 -19.94 0.51 19.28
C ILE A 50 -18.81 1.53 19.30
N PHE A 51 -18.84 2.51 18.39
CA PHE A 51 -18.00 3.71 18.42
C PHE A 51 -18.77 4.91 19.02
N PRO A 52 -18.10 5.84 19.71
CA PRO A 52 -18.77 6.96 20.38
C PRO A 52 -19.49 7.84 19.36
N THR A 53 -20.76 8.09 19.67
CA THR A 53 -21.77 8.66 18.78
C THR A 53 -21.42 10.09 18.35
N THR A 54 -20.91 10.25 17.14
CA THR A 54 -21.15 11.45 16.34
C THR A 54 -22.11 11.04 15.24
N ARG A 55 -23.23 11.76 15.18
CA ARG A 55 -24.31 11.53 14.21
C ARG A 55 -23.74 11.58 12.79
N LEU A 56 -23.52 10.43 12.16
CA LEU A 56 -23.12 10.33 10.78
C LEU A 56 -24.27 9.70 9.99
N GLY A 57 -24.86 10.48 9.09
CA GLY A 57 -25.72 9.95 8.06
C GLY A 57 -24.92 9.01 7.15
N ALA A 58 -25.60 7.96 6.70
CA ALA A 58 -25.15 6.93 5.78
C ALA A 58 -24.01 6.02 6.30
N GLU A 59 -24.42 4.83 6.76
CA GLU A 59 -23.60 3.60 6.85
C GLU A 59 -22.78 3.30 5.56
N SER A 60 -23.06 4.00 4.44
CA SER A 60 -22.37 3.88 3.16
C SER A 60 -20.97 4.49 3.13
N GLN A 61 -20.71 5.63 3.79
CA GLN A 61 -19.45 6.37 3.58
C GLN A 61 -18.20 5.62 4.06
N PHE A 62 -18.34 4.64 4.96
CA PHE A 62 -17.21 3.88 5.49
C PHE A 62 -16.82 2.69 4.59
N SER A 63 -17.72 2.13 3.80
CA SER A 63 -17.38 1.00 2.92
C SER A 63 -16.79 1.43 1.58
N ASP A 64 -17.08 2.66 1.13
CA ASP A 64 -16.77 3.16 -0.21
C ASP A 64 -15.26 3.07 -0.55
N PHE A 65 -14.38 3.20 0.44
CA PHE A 65 -12.93 3.14 0.21
C PHE A 65 -12.37 1.72 0.04
N LEU A 66 -13.17 0.68 0.29
CA LEU A 66 -12.79 -0.73 0.12
C LEU A 66 -13.35 -1.36 -1.16
N ASP A 67 -14.42 -0.78 -1.73
CA ASP A 67 -15.21 -1.36 -2.84
C ASP A 67 -14.43 -1.56 -4.15
N GLY A 68 -13.26 -0.92 -4.29
CA GLY A 68 -12.41 -1.04 -5.48
C GLY A 68 -11.16 -1.93 -5.32
N LEU A 69 -10.94 -2.56 -4.16
CA LEU A 69 -9.70 -3.30 -3.91
C LEU A 69 -9.78 -4.75 -4.40
N GLY A 70 -8.75 -5.19 -5.12
CA GLY A 70 -8.60 -6.58 -5.52
C GLY A 70 -8.26 -7.51 -4.34
N PRO A 71 -8.52 -8.83 -4.47
CA PRO A 71 -8.17 -9.81 -3.44
C PRO A 71 -6.69 -9.75 -3.06
N GLY A 72 -6.40 -9.58 -1.77
CA GLY A 72 -5.03 -9.52 -1.25
C GLY A 72 -4.26 -8.24 -1.61
N GLN A 73 -4.92 -7.21 -2.16
CA GLN A 73 -4.27 -5.95 -2.51
C GLN A 73 -3.86 -5.18 -1.25
N LEU A 74 -2.58 -4.85 -1.16
CA LEU A 74 -2.02 -4.04 -0.08
C LEU A 74 -2.03 -2.57 -0.48
N VAL A 75 -2.71 -1.72 0.29
CA VAL A 75 -2.85 -0.29 0.00
C VAL A 75 -2.53 0.54 1.24
N GLY A 76 -1.79 1.64 1.05
CA GLY A 76 -1.52 2.61 2.13
C GLY A 76 -2.80 3.34 2.54
N ARG A 77 -2.94 3.66 3.84
CA ARG A 77 -4.16 4.30 4.37
C ARG A 77 -4.55 5.59 3.63
N GLN A 78 -3.57 6.41 3.25
CA GLN A 78 -3.76 7.65 2.50
C GLN A 78 -4.29 7.42 1.08
N THR A 79 -4.00 6.26 0.48
CA THR A 79 -4.41 5.93 -0.89
C THR A 79 -5.88 5.51 -0.95
N LEU A 80 -6.45 5.03 0.16
CA LEU A 80 -7.86 4.61 0.24
C LEU A 80 -8.85 5.75 -0.10
N ALA A 81 -8.47 7.00 0.16
CA ALA A 81 -9.27 8.17 -0.18
C ALA A 81 -8.94 8.78 -1.55
N THR A 82 -8.01 8.18 -2.30
CA THR A 82 -7.58 8.69 -3.61
C THR A 82 -8.28 7.93 -4.73
N PRO A 83 -8.86 8.60 -5.74
CA PRO A 83 -9.45 7.92 -6.88
C PRO A 83 -8.42 7.02 -7.61
N PRO A 84 -8.81 5.79 -8.02
CA PRO A 84 -7.92 4.91 -8.76
C PRO A 84 -7.58 5.49 -10.14
N MET A 85 -6.40 5.15 -10.66
CA MET A 85 -5.93 5.61 -11.97
C MET A 85 -6.17 4.60 -13.10
N GLY A 86 -7.07 3.65 -12.85
CA GLY A 86 -7.33 2.46 -13.67
C GLY A 86 -7.01 1.17 -12.91
N ASP A 87 -7.45 0.06 -13.47
CA ASP A 87 -7.38 -1.27 -12.85
C ASP A 87 -6.54 -2.23 -13.70
N VAL A 88 -5.95 -3.23 -13.05
CA VAL A 88 -5.24 -4.31 -13.72
C VAL A 88 -5.77 -5.66 -13.23
N HIS A 89 -6.16 -6.51 -14.18
CA HIS A 89 -6.59 -7.88 -13.90
C HIS A 89 -5.40 -8.81 -13.97
N VAL A 90 -5.11 -9.46 -12.84
CA VAL A 90 -3.97 -10.37 -12.69
C VAL A 90 -4.43 -11.67 -12.08
N GLY A 91 -4.03 -12.80 -12.67
CA GLY A 91 -4.12 -14.12 -12.07
C GLY A 91 -2.81 -14.52 -11.41
N MET A 92 -2.87 -15.29 -10.33
CA MET A 92 -1.68 -15.82 -9.65
C MET A 92 -1.89 -17.31 -9.38
N ALA A 93 -0.88 -18.13 -9.68
CA ALA A 93 -0.90 -19.55 -9.40
C ALA A 93 0.49 -20.05 -8.97
N ASP A 94 0.53 -20.98 -8.02
CA ASP A 94 1.71 -21.78 -7.75
C ASP A 94 1.72 -22.99 -8.69
N ARG A 95 2.80 -23.14 -9.46
CA ARG A 95 3.03 -24.29 -10.32
C ARG A 95 4.34 -24.95 -9.91
N ASN A 96 4.25 -26.00 -9.10
CA ASN A 96 5.40 -26.79 -8.66
C ASN A 96 6.50 -25.95 -7.96
N GLY A 97 6.11 -24.96 -7.16
CA GLY A 97 7.04 -24.08 -6.45
C GLY A 97 7.49 -22.85 -7.24
N GLN A 98 6.95 -22.65 -8.45
CA GLN A 98 7.16 -21.46 -9.28
C GLN A 98 5.89 -20.60 -9.30
N LEU A 99 6.03 -19.29 -9.09
CA LEU A 99 4.92 -18.36 -9.19
C LEU A 99 4.65 -17.99 -10.66
N GLU A 100 3.46 -18.32 -11.15
CA GLU A 100 2.94 -17.82 -12.42
C GLU A 100 2.02 -16.63 -12.18
N VAL A 101 2.32 -15.52 -12.87
CA VAL A 101 1.52 -14.30 -12.85
C VAL A 101 0.92 -14.06 -14.23
N ASP A 102 -0.38 -14.29 -14.36
CA ASP A 102 -1.13 -14.06 -15.60
C ASP A 102 -1.57 -12.60 -15.67
N VAL A 103 -0.93 -11.80 -16.53
CA VAL A 103 -1.37 -10.43 -16.79
C VAL A 103 -2.42 -10.46 -17.89
N ILE A 104 -3.69 -10.23 -17.53
CA ILE A 104 -4.83 -10.41 -18.42
C ILE A 104 -5.07 -9.14 -19.22
N GLN A 105 -5.39 -8.04 -18.54
CA GLN A 105 -5.72 -6.74 -19.14
C GLN A 105 -5.58 -5.63 -18.10
N ALA A 106 -5.44 -4.38 -18.55
CA ALA A 106 -5.75 -3.20 -17.75
C ALA A 106 -6.99 -2.50 -18.30
N ARG A 107 -7.68 -1.72 -17.47
CA ARG A 107 -8.88 -0.98 -17.84
C ARG A 107 -8.89 0.42 -17.24
N GLY A 108 -9.55 1.35 -17.92
CA GLY A 108 -9.77 2.69 -17.40
C GLY A 108 -8.48 3.48 -17.13
N LEU A 109 -7.38 3.17 -17.82
CA LEU A 109 -6.12 3.90 -17.64
C LEU A 109 -6.33 5.37 -17.98
N ILE A 110 -6.03 6.26 -17.03
CA ILE A 110 -6.23 7.71 -17.21
C ILE A 110 -5.04 8.28 -18.00
N PRO A 111 -5.24 8.81 -19.23
CA PRO A 111 -4.16 9.47 -19.96
C PRO A 111 -3.69 10.70 -19.21
N LYS A 112 -2.40 11.00 -19.33
CA LYS A 112 -1.84 12.24 -18.80
C LYS A 112 -2.61 13.45 -19.37
N MET A 113 -3.05 14.35 -18.49
CA MET A 113 -3.75 15.58 -18.89
C MET A 113 -2.94 16.35 -19.94
N GLY A 114 -3.62 16.79 -20.99
CA GLY A 114 -3.00 17.51 -22.12
C GLY A 114 -2.38 16.61 -23.20
N SER A 115 -2.36 15.28 -23.03
CA SER A 115 -1.93 14.37 -24.10
C SER A 115 -3.05 14.15 -25.13
N LYS A 116 -2.73 14.33 -26.41
CA LYS A 116 -3.66 14.02 -27.52
C LYS A 116 -3.67 12.54 -27.92
N CYS A 117 -2.72 11.75 -27.41
CA CYS A 117 -2.54 10.35 -27.79
C CYS A 117 -2.26 9.48 -26.55
N ILE A 118 -2.84 8.29 -26.54
CA ILE A 118 -2.58 7.29 -25.51
C ILE A 118 -1.25 6.60 -25.84
N PRO A 119 -0.27 6.61 -24.91
CA PRO A 119 1.02 5.97 -25.15
C PRO A 119 0.88 4.45 -25.29
N ALA A 120 1.94 3.81 -25.77
CA ALA A 120 2.03 2.36 -25.69
C ALA A 120 2.29 1.93 -24.24
N THR A 121 1.58 0.91 -23.77
CA THR A 121 1.57 0.45 -22.39
C THR A 121 2.19 -0.93 -22.26
N TYR A 122 2.73 -1.22 -21.08
CA TYR A 122 3.15 -2.55 -20.66
C TYR A 122 2.99 -2.62 -19.14
N VAL A 123 2.84 -3.83 -18.61
CA VAL A 123 2.82 -4.07 -17.17
C VAL A 123 4.17 -4.63 -16.76
N LYS A 124 4.71 -4.16 -15.65
CA LYS A 124 5.98 -4.67 -15.09
C LYS A 124 5.73 -5.09 -13.65
N VAL A 125 5.86 -6.39 -13.42
CA VAL A 125 5.64 -7.01 -12.13
C VAL A 125 6.98 -7.23 -11.44
N TYR A 126 7.09 -6.78 -10.20
CA TYR A 126 8.21 -7.00 -9.31
C TYR A 126 7.82 -8.01 -8.25
N LEU A 127 8.70 -8.97 -7.98
CA LEU A 127 8.56 -9.91 -6.89
C LEU A 127 9.48 -9.47 -5.74
N LEU A 128 8.88 -9.19 -4.59
CA LEU A 128 9.58 -8.70 -3.42
C LEU A 128 9.55 -9.73 -2.29
N GLU A 129 10.62 -9.79 -1.52
CA GLU A 129 10.70 -10.49 -0.23
C GLU A 129 11.30 -9.54 0.80
N ASN A 130 10.61 -9.34 1.92
CA ASN A 130 11.04 -8.41 2.98
C ASN A 130 11.37 -6.99 2.45
N GLY A 131 10.63 -6.53 1.43
CA GLY A 131 10.84 -5.23 0.78
C GLY A 131 11.98 -5.17 -0.24
N VAL A 132 12.72 -6.26 -0.45
CA VAL A 132 13.79 -6.35 -1.45
C VAL A 132 13.25 -6.97 -2.74
N CYS A 133 13.51 -6.33 -3.88
CA CYS A 133 13.15 -6.88 -5.19
C CYS A 133 14.07 -8.04 -5.56
N LEU A 134 13.52 -9.25 -5.69
CA LEU A 134 14.22 -10.45 -6.11
C LEU A 134 14.26 -10.57 -7.63
N ALA A 135 13.10 -10.40 -8.26
CA ALA A 135 12.93 -10.56 -9.68
C ALA A 135 11.93 -9.53 -10.23
N LYS A 136 12.04 -9.26 -11.54
CA LYS A 136 11.09 -8.40 -12.26
C LYS A 136 10.86 -8.92 -13.66
N LYS A 137 9.60 -8.97 -14.09
CA LYS A 137 9.22 -9.36 -15.45
C LYS A 137 8.22 -8.35 -16.01
N LYS A 138 8.12 -8.28 -17.33
CA LYS A 138 7.21 -7.35 -17.99
C LYS A 138 6.51 -8.00 -19.17
N THR A 139 5.31 -7.53 -19.45
CA THR A 139 4.56 -7.93 -20.64
C THR A 139 5.18 -7.33 -21.90
N LYS A 140 4.72 -7.83 -23.05
CA LYS A 140 4.85 -7.17 -24.34
C LYS A 140 4.12 -5.82 -24.29
N VAL A 141 4.59 -4.92 -25.15
CA VAL A 141 4.03 -3.58 -25.28
C VAL A 141 2.76 -3.64 -26.14
N VAL A 142 1.66 -3.08 -25.63
CA VAL A 142 0.38 -2.89 -26.33
C VAL A 142 0.23 -1.42 -26.68
N LYS A 143 -0.23 -1.09 -27.89
CA LYS A 143 -0.26 0.29 -28.37
C LYS A 143 -1.67 0.87 -28.29
N LYS A 144 -1.77 2.15 -27.89
CA LYS A 144 -2.89 3.07 -28.22
C LYS A 144 -4.27 2.68 -27.67
N THR A 145 -4.37 2.32 -26.39
CA THR A 145 -5.67 2.13 -25.72
C THR A 145 -5.58 2.33 -24.21
N CYS A 146 -6.66 2.82 -23.60
CA CYS A 146 -6.84 2.91 -22.14
C CYS A 146 -7.22 1.57 -21.51
N ASP A 147 -7.55 0.58 -22.35
CA ASP A 147 -8.00 -0.77 -21.95
C ASP A 147 -7.14 -1.85 -22.64
N PRO A 148 -5.82 -1.90 -22.39
CA PRO A 148 -4.93 -2.84 -23.08
C PRO A 148 -5.16 -4.29 -22.60
N SER A 149 -5.28 -5.21 -23.55
CA SER A 149 -5.28 -6.65 -23.30
C SER A 149 -3.87 -7.22 -23.50
N TYR A 150 -3.35 -7.93 -22.50
CA TYR A 150 -1.99 -8.50 -22.52
C TYR A 150 -2.01 -10.01 -22.69
N GLN A 151 -2.92 -10.71 -21.98
CA GLN A 151 -3.06 -12.18 -21.98
C GLN A 151 -1.71 -12.90 -21.96
N GLN A 152 -0.86 -12.51 -21.00
CA GLN A 152 0.52 -12.96 -20.97
C GLN A 152 0.91 -13.50 -19.58
N PRO A 153 1.31 -14.78 -19.47
CA PRO A 153 1.91 -15.31 -18.26
C PRO A 153 3.34 -14.76 -18.08
N LEU A 154 3.67 -14.40 -16.85
CA LEU A 154 5.01 -14.07 -16.38
C LEU A 154 5.41 -15.11 -15.34
N LEU A 155 6.29 -16.03 -15.72
CA LEU A 155 6.77 -17.12 -14.86
C LEU A 155 7.92 -16.64 -13.98
N PHE A 156 7.83 -16.79 -12.67
CA PHE A 156 8.89 -16.53 -11.71
C PHE A 156 9.44 -17.87 -11.21
N GLU A 157 10.75 -17.96 -10.99
CA GLU A 157 11.39 -19.21 -10.53
C GLU A 157 11.18 -19.41 -9.02
N GLU A 158 10.79 -18.36 -8.32
CA GLU A 158 10.56 -18.32 -6.90
C GLU A 158 9.12 -18.74 -6.54
N SER A 159 8.97 -19.34 -5.35
CA SER A 159 7.65 -19.66 -4.80
C SER A 159 6.91 -18.40 -4.32
N PRO A 160 5.56 -18.42 -4.28
CA PRO A 160 4.78 -17.27 -3.81
C PRO A 160 4.87 -17.00 -2.30
N GLN A 161 5.37 -17.96 -1.52
CA GLN A 161 5.32 -17.93 -0.07
C GLN A 161 6.20 -16.80 0.49
N GLY A 162 5.60 -15.94 1.34
CA GLY A 162 6.30 -14.81 1.94
C GLY A 162 6.69 -13.70 0.95
N LYS A 163 6.19 -13.75 -0.29
CA LYS A 163 6.48 -12.75 -1.32
C LYS A 163 5.34 -11.75 -1.49
N VAL A 164 5.68 -10.59 -2.03
CA VAL A 164 4.72 -9.55 -2.44
C VAL A 164 4.94 -9.24 -3.91
N LEU A 165 3.85 -9.17 -4.67
CA LEU A 165 3.88 -8.63 -6.02
C LEU A 165 3.60 -7.14 -5.99
N GLN A 166 4.47 -6.37 -6.64
CA GLN A 166 4.23 -4.97 -6.94
C GLN A 166 4.10 -4.81 -8.45
N VAL A 167 3.03 -4.15 -8.89
CA VAL A 167 2.66 -3.96 -10.30
C VAL A 167 2.82 -2.50 -10.70
#